data_AF-A0A848YDK4-F1
#
_entry.id   AF-A0A848YDK4-F1
#
_cell.length_a   1.000
_cell.length_b   1.000
_cell.length_c   1.000
_cell.angle_alpha   90.00
_cell.angle_beta   90.00
_cell.angle_gamma   90.00
#
_symmetry.space_group_name_H-M   'P 1'
#
loop_
_entity.id
_entity.type
_entity.pdbx_description
1 polymer ?
#
loop_
_entity_poly.entity_id
_entity_poly.type
_entity_poly.pdbx_seq_one_letter_code
_entity_poly.pdbx_strand_id
1 'polypeptide(L)'
;PYQSDYENVFGNSWRIVLASMTAFWVGEFANSYVLAKMKVWTEGRFLWMRTIGSTVVGQGLDSMIFYPLAFWGLAGWPPETLVQVVISQWIIKTLWEALLTPFTYVVINRLKAAEGVDLYDTQTDFSPFAGSGKRDD
;
A
#
# COMPACT_ATOMS: atom_id res chain seq x y z
N PRO A 1 -31.00 -21.19 18.48
CA PRO A 1 -30.73 -19.99 19.33
C PRO A 1 -29.67 -19.03 18.78
N TYR A 2 -28.75 -19.45 17.88
CA TYR A 2 -27.68 -18.60 17.33
C TYR A 2 -27.87 -18.17 15.87
N GLN A 3 -29.00 -18.55 15.24
CA GLN A 3 -29.28 -18.29 13.82
C GLN A 3 -29.30 -16.79 13.50
N SER A 4 -29.83 -15.97 14.41
CA SER A 4 -29.88 -14.51 14.28
C SER A 4 -28.51 -13.84 14.32
N ASP A 5 -27.54 -14.41 15.04
CA ASP A 5 -26.18 -13.88 15.11
C ASP A 5 -25.40 -14.25 13.84
N TYR A 6 -25.61 -15.46 13.31
CA TYR A 6 -25.06 -15.87 12.02
C TYR A 6 -25.63 -15.05 10.86
N GLU A 7 -26.93 -14.76 10.82
CA GLU A 7 -27.53 -13.91 9.78
C GLU A 7 -27.06 -12.46 9.85
N ASN A 8 -26.79 -11.92 11.04
CA ASN A 8 -26.21 -10.59 11.20
C ASN A 8 -24.74 -10.52 10.77
N VAL A 9 -23.93 -11.55 11.06
CA VAL A 9 -22.51 -11.60 10.67
C VAL A 9 -22.36 -11.90 9.17
N PHE A 10 -23.09 -12.89 8.65
CA PHE A 10 -23.00 -13.29 7.23
C PHE A 10 -23.80 -12.37 6.30
N GLY A 11 -24.84 -11.68 6.80
CA GLY A 11 -25.68 -10.78 6.01
C GLY A 11 -24.93 -9.57 5.45
N ASN A 12 -23.90 -9.08 6.14
CA ASN A 12 -23.02 -8.02 5.65
C ASN A 12 -21.70 -8.53 5.07
N SER A 13 -21.33 -9.79 5.35
CA SER A 13 -20.04 -10.36 4.91
C SER A 13 -19.85 -10.30 3.39
N TRP A 14 -20.88 -10.57 2.60
CA TRP A 14 -20.79 -10.50 1.13
C TRP A 14 -20.56 -9.06 0.62
N ARG A 15 -21.15 -8.05 1.28
CA ARG A 15 -20.91 -6.64 0.96
C ARG A 15 -19.47 -6.25 1.26
N ILE A 16 -18.96 -6.68 2.41
CA ILE A 16 -17.56 -6.45 2.79
C ILE A 16 -16.61 -7.09 1.76
N VAL A 17 -16.89 -8.30 1.30
CA VAL A 17 -16.08 -8.97 0.27
C VAL A 17 -16.10 -8.17 -1.04
N LEU A 18 -17.28 -7.78 -1.54
CA LEU A 18 -17.38 -6.99 -2.78
C LEU A 18 -16.73 -5.61 -2.65
N ALA A 19 -16.90 -4.95 -1.50
CA ALA A 19 -16.24 -3.70 -1.17
C ALA A 19 -14.72 -3.86 -1.17
N SER A 20 -14.21 -4.91 -0.53
CA SER A 20 -12.77 -5.22 -0.46
C SER A 20 -12.19 -5.47 -1.85
N MET A 21 -12.86 -6.26 -2.68
CA MET A 21 -12.40 -6.55 -4.05
C MET A 21 -12.34 -5.28 -4.90
N THR A 22 -13.39 -4.47 -4.85
CA THR A 22 -13.48 -3.21 -5.61
C THR A 22 -12.42 -2.21 -5.14
N ALA A 23 -12.32 -2.02 -3.83
CA ALA A 23 -11.35 -1.12 -3.22
C ALA A 23 -9.92 -1.55 -3.52
N PHE A 24 -9.61 -2.85 -3.37
CA PHE A 24 -8.30 -3.42 -3.66
C PHE A 24 -7.89 -3.18 -5.11
N TRP A 25 -8.77 -3.45 -6.08
CA TRP A 25 -8.45 -3.23 -7.49
C TRP A 25 -8.16 -1.76 -7.80
N VAL A 26 -8.99 -0.84 -7.29
CA VAL A 26 -8.79 0.59 -7.53
C VAL A 26 -7.53 1.09 -6.80
N GLY A 27 -7.33 0.67 -5.56
CA GLY A 27 -6.18 1.04 -4.73
C GLY A 27 -4.86 0.55 -5.32
N GLU A 28 -4.77 -0.73 -5.70
CA GLU A 28 -3.56 -1.31 -6.31
C GLU A 28 -3.27 -0.72 -7.70
N PHE A 29 -4.30 -0.50 -8.50
CA PHE A 29 -4.13 0.15 -9.79
C PHE A 29 -3.59 1.57 -9.63
N ALA A 30 -4.17 2.35 -8.71
CA ALA A 30 -3.70 3.70 -8.43
C ALA A 30 -2.29 3.72 -7.85
N ASN A 31 -1.97 2.80 -6.92
CA ASN A 31 -0.63 2.63 -6.39
C ASN A 31 0.39 2.40 -7.52
N SER A 32 0.16 1.37 -8.35
CA SER A 32 1.04 1.03 -9.47
C SER A 32 1.17 2.17 -10.49
N TYR A 33 0.06 2.86 -10.79
CA TYR A 33 0.05 4.00 -11.71
C TYR A 33 0.87 5.18 -11.18
N VAL A 34 0.69 5.56 -9.91
CA VAL A 34 1.43 6.65 -9.27
C VAL A 34 2.91 6.31 -9.18
N LEU A 35 3.25 5.07 -8.83
CA LEU A 35 4.62 4.58 -8.79
C LEU A 35 5.30 4.75 -10.16
N ALA A 36 4.64 4.31 -11.24
CA ALA A 36 5.14 4.43 -12.60
C ALA A 36 5.29 5.90 -13.03
N LYS A 37 4.29 6.75 -12.75
CA LYS A 37 4.32 8.17 -13.10
C LYS A 37 5.43 8.92 -12.36
N MET A 38 5.59 8.68 -11.06
CA MET A 38 6.66 9.29 -10.29
C MET A 38 8.04 8.75 -10.68
N LYS A 39 8.16 7.51 -11.15
CA LYS A 39 9.43 6.98 -11.72
C LYS A 39 9.88 7.81 -12.93
N VAL A 40 8.96 8.16 -13.83
CA VAL A 40 9.25 9.01 -14.99
C VAL A 40 9.64 10.42 -14.53
N TRP A 41 8.88 11.01 -13.61
CA TRP A 41 9.13 12.37 -13.12
C TRP A 41 10.44 12.54 -12.34
N THR A 42 10.86 11.52 -11.60
CA THR A 42 12.06 11.58 -10.76
C THR A 42 13.31 11.05 -11.45
N GLU A 43 13.24 10.72 -12.74
CA GLU A 43 14.33 10.08 -13.51
C GLU A 43 14.93 8.86 -12.80
N GLY A 44 14.12 8.16 -11.99
CA GLY A 44 14.57 7.03 -11.18
C GLY A 44 15.36 7.35 -9.91
N ARG A 45 15.62 8.61 -9.56
CA ARG A 45 16.53 9.00 -8.46
C ARG A 45 15.97 8.77 -7.05
N PHE A 46 14.67 8.95 -6.83
CA PHE A 46 14.07 8.90 -5.49
C PHE A 46 13.13 7.70 -5.32
N LEU A 47 13.67 6.49 -5.10
CA LEU A 47 12.84 5.28 -4.91
C LEU A 47 11.91 5.38 -3.71
N TRP A 48 12.44 5.79 -2.56
CA TRP A 48 11.68 5.91 -1.31
C TRP A 48 10.46 6.83 -1.46
N MET A 49 10.62 7.99 -2.11
CA MET A 49 9.53 8.96 -2.31
C MET A 49 8.43 8.40 -3.20
N ARG A 50 8.81 7.58 -4.19
CA ARG A 50 7.86 6.90 -5.08
C ARG A 50 7.07 5.83 -4.34
N THR A 51 7.76 4.99 -3.57
CA THR A 51 7.12 3.89 -2.81
C THR A 51 6.16 4.41 -1.75
N ILE A 52 6.55 5.43 -0.98
CA ILE A 52 5.66 6.03 0.03
C ILE A 52 4.54 6.79 -0.68
N GLY A 53 4.86 7.64 -1.65
CA GLY A 53 3.87 8.47 -2.34
C GLY A 53 2.80 7.64 -3.05
N SER A 54 3.19 6.55 -3.70
CA SER A 54 2.25 5.66 -4.38
C SER A 54 1.36 4.91 -3.40
N THR A 55 1.93 4.44 -2.29
CA THR A 55 1.19 3.70 -1.27
C THR A 55 0.20 4.59 -0.54
N VAL A 56 0.55 5.85 -0.25
CA VAL A 56 -0.38 6.84 0.34
C VAL A 56 -1.59 7.07 -0.55
N VAL A 57 -1.39 7.19 -1.86
CA VAL A 57 -2.50 7.35 -2.82
C VAL A 57 -3.33 6.07 -2.94
N GLY A 58 -2.67 4.91 -3.03
CA GLY A 58 -3.32 3.61 -3.11
C GLY A 58 -4.20 3.32 -1.91
N GLN A 59 -3.65 3.45 -0.69
CA GLN A 59 -4.38 3.26 0.56
C GLN A 59 -5.49 4.30 0.77
N GLY A 60 -5.27 5.53 0.30
CA GLY A 60 -6.28 6.58 0.32
C GLY A 60 -7.50 6.18 -0.51
N LEU A 61 -7.29 5.75 -1.76
CA LEU A 61 -8.37 5.31 -2.64
C LEU A 61 -9.02 4.02 -2.16
N ASP A 62 -8.24 3.05 -1.68
CA ASP A 62 -8.74 1.81 -1.09
C ASP A 62 -9.70 2.12 0.08
N SER A 63 -9.27 2.89 1.07
CA SER A 63 -10.10 3.22 2.23
C SER A 63 -11.32 4.07 1.87
N MET A 64 -11.17 5.08 1.00
CA MET A 64 -12.29 5.91 0.54
C MET A 64 -13.37 5.13 -0.20
N ILE A 65 -13.01 4.01 -0.84
CA ILE A 65 -13.96 3.15 -1.55
C ILE A 65 -14.51 2.06 -0.63
N PHE A 66 -13.65 1.43 0.17
CA PHE A 66 -13.99 0.32 1.05
C PHE A 66 -15.04 0.72 2.11
N TYR A 67 -14.77 1.75 2.91
CA TYR A 67 -15.64 2.05 4.06
C TYR A 67 -17.06 2.46 3.64
N PRO A 68 -17.25 3.33 2.63
CA PRO A 68 -18.60 3.60 2.12
C PRO A 68 -19.26 2.35 1.53
N LEU A 69 -18.58 1.57 0.69
CA LEU A 69 -19.22 0.40 0.08
C LEU A 69 -19.56 -0.70 1.11
N ALA A 70 -18.75 -0.85 2.15
CA ALA A 70 -18.94 -1.88 3.17
C ALA A 70 -19.96 -1.51 4.25
N PHE A 71 -20.08 -0.23 4.60
CA PHE A 71 -20.82 0.21 5.79
C PHE A 71 -21.90 1.26 5.55
N TRP A 72 -22.02 1.82 4.34
CA TRP A 72 -23.05 2.81 4.06
C TRP A 72 -24.46 2.24 4.21
N GLY A 73 -25.30 2.95 4.98
CA GLY A 73 -26.68 2.55 5.23
C GLY A 73 -26.88 1.45 6.27
N LEU A 74 -25.83 1.03 7.00
CA LEU A 74 -25.96 0.15 8.17
C LEU A 74 -26.38 0.95 9.41
N ALA A 75 -27.25 0.36 10.23
CA ALA A 75 -27.62 0.93 11.52
C ALA A 75 -26.37 1.07 12.41
N GLY A 76 -26.11 2.28 12.92
CA GLY A 76 -24.93 2.59 13.73
C GLY A 76 -23.73 3.17 12.98
N TRP A 77 -23.81 3.35 11.65
CA TRP A 77 -22.76 3.96 10.83
C TRP A 77 -23.25 5.27 10.19
N PRO A 78 -23.32 6.39 10.93
CA PRO A 78 -23.65 7.68 10.34
C PRO A 78 -22.52 8.14 9.39
N PRO A 79 -22.82 8.90 8.32
CA PRO A 79 -21.83 9.34 7.33
C PRO A 79 -20.63 10.06 7.94
N GLU A 80 -20.85 10.83 9.01
CA GLU A 80 -19.83 11.56 9.74
C GLU A 80 -18.79 10.61 10.36
N THR A 81 -19.26 9.53 11.00
CA THR A 81 -18.38 8.50 11.57
C THR A 81 -17.62 7.74 10.48
N LEU A 82 -18.25 7.46 9.34
CA LEU A 82 -17.58 6.81 8.21
C LEU A 82 -16.41 7.65 7.69
N VAL A 83 -16.65 8.94 7.43
CA VAL A 83 -15.60 9.86 6.98
C VAL A 83 -14.51 10.00 8.03
N GLN A 84 -14.87 10.11 9.32
CA GLN A 84 -13.90 10.18 10.40
C GLN A 84 -13.02 8.92 10.46
N VAL A 85 -13.61 7.72 10.31
CA VAL A 85 -12.86 6.46 10.29
C VAL A 85 -11.94 6.36 9.08
N VAL A 86 -12.42 6.70 7.88
CA VAL A 86 -11.61 6.72 6.64
C VAL A 86 -10.39 7.62 6.83
N ILE A 87 -10.62 8.88 7.21
CA ILE A 87 -9.55 9.87 7.36
C ILE A 87 -8.59 9.47 8.47
N SER A 88 -9.10 9.05 9.63
CA SER A 88 -8.25 8.68 10.77
C SER A 88 -7.37 7.48 10.43
N GLN A 89 -7.95 6.43 9.84
CA GLN A 89 -7.21 5.23 9.41
C GLN A 89 -6.18 5.57 8.34
N TRP A 90 -6.56 6.37 7.35
CA TRP A 90 -5.65 6.78 6.28
C TRP A 90 -4.48 7.60 6.82
N ILE A 91 -4.71 8.57 7.69
CA ILE A 91 -3.67 9.39 8.31
C ILE A 91 -2.74 8.52 9.17
N ILE A 92 -3.30 7.66 10.03
CA ILE A 92 -2.51 6.81 10.92
C ILE A 92 -1.62 5.88 10.10
N LYS A 93 -2.16 5.18 9.09
CA LYS A 93 -1.39 4.29 8.21
C LYS A 93 -0.31 5.04 7.44
N THR A 94 -0.67 6.17 6.85
CA THR A 94 0.24 7.03 6.09
C THR A 94 1.40 7.53 6.95
N LEU A 95 1.12 8.06 8.14
CA LEU A 95 2.14 8.56 9.06
C LEU A 95 3.05 7.42 9.53
N TRP A 96 2.48 6.28 9.87
CA TRP A 96 3.23 5.11 10.30
C TRP A 96 4.22 4.65 9.22
N GLU A 97 3.76 4.54 7.97
CA GLU A 97 4.60 4.14 6.84
C GLU A 97 5.66 5.19 6.48
N ALA A 98 5.28 6.47 6.50
CA ALA A 98 6.18 7.58 6.26
C ALA A 98 7.28 7.68 7.32
N LEU A 99 7.04 7.23 8.56
CA LEU A 99 8.04 7.16 9.62
C LEU A 99 8.91 5.90 9.53
N LEU A 100 8.29 4.74 9.33
CA LEU A 100 9.02 3.46 9.32
C LEU A 100 9.96 3.32 8.13
N THR A 101 9.59 3.82 6.96
CA THR A 101 10.40 3.71 5.74
C THR A 101 11.78 4.37 5.91
N PRO A 102 11.91 5.68 6.24
CA PRO A 102 13.22 6.29 6.47
C PRO A 102 13.92 5.73 7.70
N PHE A 103 13.18 5.36 8.76
CA PHE A 103 13.78 4.72 9.93
C PHE A 103 14.47 3.40 9.57
N THR A 104 13.84 2.59 8.72
CA THR A 104 14.40 1.32 8.23
C THR A 104 15.71 1.57 7.47
N TYR A 105 15.77 2.59 6.61
CA TYR A 105 17.03 2.97 5.94
C TYR A 105 18.13 3.36 6.93
N VAL A 106 17.80 4.12 7.97
CA VAL A 106 18.78 4.52 8.99
C VAL A 106 19.30 3.31 9.77
N VAL A 107 18.42 2.40 10.17
CA VAL A 107 18.79 1.18 10.91
C VAL A 107 19.66 0.27 10.05
N ILE A 108 19.28 0.04 8.79
CA ILE A 108 20.07 -0.78 7.85
C ILE A 108 21.46 -0.16 7.64
N ASN A 109 21.53 1.15 7.40
CA ASN A 109 22.82 1.81 7.18
C ASN A 109 23.71 1.77 8.43
N ARG A 110 23.13 1.87 9.64
CA ARG A 110 23.86 1.72 10.90
C ARG A 110 24.36 0.30 11.12
N LEU A 111 23.55 -0.71 10.78
CA LEU A 111 23.94 -2.11 10.90
C LEU A 111 25.06 -2.45 9.89
N LYS A 112 24.93 -2.00 8.64
CA LYS A 112 25.99 -2.13 7.63
C LYS A 112 27.31 -1.49 8.07
N ALA A 113 27.24 -0.29 8.65
CA ALA A 113 28.42 0.41 9.17
C ALA A 113 29.06 -0.32 10.38
N ALA A 114 28.26 -1.02 11.18
CA ALA A 114 28.75 -1.78 12.33
C ALA A 114 29.31 -3.16 11.95
N GLU A 115 28.75 -3.82 10.94
CA GLU A 115 29.17 -5.16 10.49
C GLU A 115 30.31 -5.12 9.46
N GLY A 116 30.59 -3.96 8.85
CA GLY A 116 31.66 -3.83 7.85
C GLY A 116 31.41 -4.64 6.57
N VAL A 117 30.18 -5.10 6.37
CA VAL A 117 29.78 -5.92 5.23
C VAL A 117 29.22 -4.99 4.15
N ASP A 118 30.11 -4.57 3.25
CA ASP A 118 29.73 -3.93 2.00
C ASP A 118 29.28 -5.01 1.00
N LEU A 119 28.20 -5.74 1.33
CA LEU A 119 27.45 -6.57 0.38
C LEU A 119 26.62 -5.63 -0.50
N TYR A 120 27.30 -4.81 -1.30
CA TYR A 120 26.75 -4.45 -2.59
C TYR A 120 27.01 -5.65 -3.49
N ASP A 121 26.03 -6.55 -3.59
CA ASP A 121 25.99 -7.46 -4.73
C ASP A 121 25.53 -6.64 -5.94
N THR A 122 26.44 -5.82 -6.47
CA THR A 122 26.27 -4.99 -7.67
C THR A 122 26.05 -5.81 -8.95
N GLN A 123 25.92 -7.13 -8.84
CA GLN A 123 25.74 -8.07 -9.95
C GLN A 123 24.32 -8.67 -10.06
N THR A 124 23.33 -8.18 -9.29
CA THR A 124 21.94 -8.52 -9.59
C THR A 124 21.38 -7.56 -10.65
N ASP A 125 21.35 -8.03 -11.89
CA ASP A 125 20.55 -7.45 -12.96
C ASP A 125 19.07 -7.63 -12.62
N PHE A 126 18.43 -6.58 -12.08
CA PHE A 126 17.00 -6.54 -11.77
C PHE A 126 16.15 -6.13 -13.00
N SER A 127 16.67 -6.25 -14.22
CA SER A 127 15.89 -6.10 -15.45
C SER A 127 14.97 -7.31 -15.66
N PRO A 128 13.64 -7.14 -15.76
CA PRO A 128 12.73 -8.22 -16.16
C PRO A 128 12.90 -8.63 -17.63
N PHE A 129 13.85 -8.02 -18.36
CA PHE A 129 14.13 -8.25 -19.78
C PHE A 129 15.63 -8.43 -20.08
N ALA A 130 16.44 -8.90 -19.13
CA ALA A 130 17.85 -9.23 -19.38
C ALA A 130 17.96 -10.36 -20.41
N GLY A 131 18.04 -10.00 -21.69
CA GLY A 131 18.28 -10.93 -22.79
C GLY A 131 19.64 -11.59 -22.62
N SER A 132 19.66 -12.92 -22.64
CA SER A 132 20.88 -13.70 -22.72
C SER A 132 21.69 -13.27 -23.94
N GLY A 133 22.91 -12.78 -23.74
CA GLY A 133 23.77 -12.35 -24.85
C GLY A 133 25.18 -12.03 -24.40
N LYS A 134 25.94 -13.09 -24.09
CA LYS A 134 27.37 -13.05 -23.77
C LYS A 134 28.20 -12.88 -25.06
N ARG A 135 29.15 -11.94 -25.07
CA ARG A 135 30.56 -12.06 -25.52
C ARG A 135 31.06 -10.73 -26.07
N ASP A 136 32.06 -10.16 -25.41
CA ASP A 136 33.11 -9.39 -26.09
C ASP A 136 34.45 -10.09 -25.79
N ASP A 137 35.12 -10.40 -26.90
CA ASP A 137 36.54 -10.68 -27.18
C ASP A 137 37.26 -11.86 -26.51
#